data_AF-A0A1I7B5M8-F1
#
_entry.id   AF-A0A1I7B5M8-F1
#
_cell.length_a   1.000
_cell.length_b   1.000
_cell.length_c   1.000
_cell.angle_alpha   90.00
_cell.angle_beta   90.00
_cell.angle_gamma   90.00
#
_symmetry.space_group_name_H-M   'P 1'
#
loop_
_entity.id
_entity.type
_entity.pdbx_description
1 polymer ?
#
loop_
_entity_poly.entity_id
_entity_poly.type
_entity_poly.pdbx_seq_one_letter_code
_entity_poly.pdbx_strand_id
1 'polypeptide(L)'
;MTASFAQAGAPALACQVVPFRYVINSLEAAAVQLCEKVPLQAEEYDRVKSESEFRGGLALPLGVLLGLLAAPISPFLLPVAAAVSVGLIFQSHQLRQQSRRLLAMCLQLGYARSPLLDGFLAAVKRMRLPEDASAGTWSAALAVAATNLGDWELQTQIMDEFYPGLAAEEPKNVLDFLDFLMINDPDGVWVAVEGLRKYGRKVSDTYPTEPTPVA
;
A
#
# COMPACT_ATOMS: atom_id res chain seq x y z
N MET A 1 4.61 -0.92 -10.68
CA MET A 1 4.62 0.51 -10.32
C MET A 1 4.47 1.42 -11.54
N THR A 2 5.29 1.32 -12.60
CA THR A 2 5.13 2.14 -13.81
C THR A 2 3.96 1.72 -14.71
N ALA A 3 3.54 0.45 -14.65
CA ALA A 3 2.48 -0.09 -15.48
C ALA A 3 1.07 0.47 -15.15
N SER A 4 0.74 0.70 -13.88
CA SER A 4 -0.59 1.20 -13.48
C SER A 4 -0.81 2.65 -13.92
N PHE A 5 0.20 3.50 -13.82
CA PHE A 5 0.15 4.89 -14.31
C PHE A 5 0.13 4.96 -15.83
N ALA A 6 0.93 4.14 -16.52
CA ALA A 6 0.89 4.06 -17.98
C ALA A 6 -0.46 3.56 -18.50
N GLN A 7 -1.10 2.61 -17.80
CA GLN A 7 -2.46 2.13 -18.11
C GLN A 7 -3.54 3.17 -17.80
N ALA A 8 -3.31 4.05 -16.83
CA ALA A 8 -4.21 5.15 -16.49
C ALA A 8 -4.04 6.40 -17.37
N GLY A 9 -3.23 6.30 -18.43
CA GLY A 9 -2.97 7.41 -19.35
C GLY A 9 -2.01 8.46 -18.79
N ALA A 10 -1.25 8.19 -17.73
CA ALA A 10 -0.24 9.12 -17.23
C ALA A 10 0.76 9.49 -18.33
N PRO A 11 1.16 10.76 -18.46
CA PRO A 11 2.27 11.14 -19.32
C PRO A 11 3.50 10.29 -18.96
N ALA A 12 4.19 9.72 -19.95
CA ALA A 12 5.34 8.84 -19.72
C ALA A 12 6.44 9.48 -18.83
N LEU A 13 6.55 10.82 -18.86
CA LEU A 13 7.38 11.63 -17.98
C LEU A 13 6.93 11.58 -16.51
N ALA A 14 5.62 11.64 -16.23
CA ALA A 14 5.09 11.52 -14.87
C ALA A 14 5.40 10.13 -14.27
N CYS A 15 5.28 9.06 -15.07
CA CYS A 15 5.66 7.70 -14.65
C CYS A 15 7.15 7.56 -14.28
N GLN A 16 8.02 8.37 -14.89
CA GLN A 16 9.48 8.31 -14.70
C GLN A 16 9.98 9.24 -13.59
N VAL A 17 9.28 10.36 -13.36
CA VAL A 17 9.75 11.43 -12.47
C VAL A 17 9.30 11.22 -11.02
N VAL A 18 8.27 10.42 -10.75
CA VAL A 18 7.79 10.26 -9.37
C VAL A 18 8.76 9.42 -8.53
N PRO A 19 9.39 9.98 -7.48
CA PRO A 19 10.39 9.29 -6.67
C PRO A 19 9.73 8.48 -5.55
N PHE A 20 8.80 7.59 -5.90
CA PHE A 20 8.00 6.82 -4.96
C PHE A 20 8.83 6.07 -3.91
N ARG A 21 9.94 5.45 -4.34
CA ARG A 21 10.87 4.74 -3.45
C ARG A 21 11.50 5.68 -2.40
N TYR A 22 11.72 6.93 -2.76
CA TYR A 22 12.28 7.94 -1.88
C TYR A 22 11.26 8.41 -0.84
N VAL A 23 9.99 8.59 -1.27
CA VAL A 23 8.88 8.91 -0.35
C VAL A 23 8.69 7.80 0.68
N ILE A 24 8.66 6.53 0.25
CA ILE A 24 8.52 5.39 1.18
C ILE A 24 9.66 5.35 2.19
N ASN A 25 10.91 5.49 1.73
CA ASN A 25 12.06 5.46 2.64
C ASN A 25 12.03 6.64 3.63
N SER A 26 11.40 7.76 3.25
CA SER A 26 11.27 8.93 4.13
C SER A 26 10.15 8.81 5.16
N LEU A 27 9.19 7.90 4.98
CA LEU A 27 8.10 7.69 5.95
C LEU A 27 8.63 7.19 7.30
N GLU A 28 9.71 6.41 7.30
CA GLU A 28 10.35 5.97 8.55
C GLU A 28 10.85 7.15 9.40
N ALA A 29 11.20 8.28 8.79
CA ALA A 29 11.55 9.49 9.53
C ALA A 29 10.32 10.14 10.18
N ALA A 30 9.12 9.95 9.63
CA ALA A 30 7.87 10.41 10.23
C ALA A 30 7.49 9.58 11.47
N ALA A 31 7.96 8.33 11.59
CA ALA A 31 7.72 7.48 12.75
C ALA A 31 8.27 8.08 14.05
N VAL A 32 9.34 8.89 13.98
CA VAL A 32 9.91 9.59 15.15
C VAL A 32 8.88 10.53 15.82
N GLN A 33 7.95 11.09 15.04
CA GLN A 33 6.89 11.96 15.58
C GLN A 33 5.85 11.18 16.40
N LEU A 34 5.74 9.85 16.18
CA LEU A 34 4.82 9.00 16.94
C LEU A 34 5.22 8.92 18.40
N CYS A 35 6.53 8.91 18.70
CA CYS A 35 7.03 8.87 20.08
C CYS A 35 6.54 10.05 20.92
N GLU A 36 6.28 11.20 20.30
CA GLU A 36 5.81 12.40 20.98
C GLU A 36 4.29 12.43 21.11
N LYS A 37 3.54 12.07 20.05
CA LYS A 37 2.09 12.21 20.03
C LYS A 37 1.33 10.99 20.55
N VAL A 38 1.82 9.79 20.26
CA VAL A 38 1.14 8.52 20.57
C VAL A 38 2.17 7.43 20.92
N PRO A 39 2.68 7.41 22.16
CA PRO A 39 3.84 6.59 22.53
C PRO A 39 3.56 5.08 22.48
N LEU A 40 2.33 4.65 22.81
CA LEU A 40 1.94 3.23 22.75
C LEU A 40 2.02 2.68 21.31
N GLN A 41 1.73 3.52 20.32
CA GLN A 41 1.69 3.14 18.90
C GLN A 41 3.09 3.19 18.30
N ALA A 42 3.94 4.09 18.80
CA ALA A 42 5.36 4.11 18.50
C ALA A 42 6.05 2.83 19.01
N GLU A 43 5.75 2.41 20.24
CA GLU A 43 6.30 1.16 20.82
C GLU A 43 5.87 -0.07 20.01
N GLU A 44 4.60 -0.15 19.62
CA GLU A 44 4.10 -1.26 18.80
C GLU A 44 4.72 -1.25 17.40
N TYR A 45 4.88 -0.07 16.79
CA TYR A 45 5.58 0.08 15.52
C TYR A 45 7.05 -0.42 15.61
N ASP A 46 7.79 0.03 16.63
CA ASP A 46 9.18 -0.35 16.85
C ASP A 46 9.32 -1.84 17.19
N ARG A 47 8.37 -2.42 17.94
CA ARG A 47 8.29 -3.86 18.22
C ARG A 47 8.17 -4.66 16.93
N VAL A 48 7.18 -4.35 16.09
CA VAL A 48 6.94 -5.08 14.83
C VAL A 48 8.09 -4.87 13.84
N LYS A 49 8.67 -3.66 13.80
CA LYS A 49 9.83 -3.35 12.96
C LYS A 49 11.06 -4.16 13.39
N SER A 50 11.42 -4.11 14.67
CA SER A 50 12.58 -4.82 15.20
C SER A 50 12.44 -6.34 15.05
N GLU A 51 11.24 -6.87 15.24
CA GLU A 51 10.97 -8.29 15.01
C GLU A 51 11.12 -8.68 13.53
N SER A 52 10.68 -7.83 12.60
CA SER A 52 10.90 -8.04 11.16
C SER A 52 12.39 -8.10 10.82
N GLU A 53 13.18 -7.14 11.32
CA GLU A 53 14.61 -7.05 11.06
C GLU A 53 15.38 -8.20 11.70
N PHE A 54 14.96 -8.63 12.89
CA PHE A 54 15.51 -9.80 13.57
C PHE A 54 15.27 -11.09 12.77
N ARG A 55 14.03 -11.35 12.34
CA ARG A 55 13.70 -12.56 11.56
C ARG A 55 14.37 -12.54 10.18
N GLY A 56 14.40 -11.39 9.51
CA GLY A 56 15.10 -11.23 8.23
C GLY A 56 16.61 -11.39 8.36
N GLY A 57 17.21 -10.83 9.41
CA GLY A 57 18.64 -10.94 9.70
C GLY A 57 19.08 -12.34 10.09
N LEU A 58 18.22 -13.11 10.78
CA LEU A 58 18.50 -14.48 11.17
C LEU A 58 18.30 -15.52 10.07
N ALA A 59 17.46 -15.24 9.07
CA ALA A 59 17.06 -16.23 8.08
C ALA A 59 18.26 -16.88 7.35
N LEU A 60 19.21 -16.07 6.90
CA LEU A 60 20.41 -16.54 6.19
C LEU A 60 21.40 -17.30 7.09
N PRO A 61 21.88 -16.73 8.22
CA PRO A 61 22.84 -17.43 9.07
C PRO A 61 22.26 -18.73 9.65
N LEU A 62 20.97 -18.74 10.01
CA LEU A 62 20.30 -19.93 10.54
C LEU A 62 20.12 -20.99 9.45
N GLY A 63 19.81 -20.57 8.22
CA GLY A 63 19.79 -21.45 7.04
C GLY A 63 21.12 -22.12 6.74
N VAL A 64 22.21 -21.35 6.78
CA VAL A 64 23.57 -21.88 6.58
C VAL A 64 23.93 -22.87 7.69
N LEU A 65 23.68 -22.53 8.95
CA LEU A 65 23.95 -23.42 10.09
C LEU A 65 23.17 -24.74 9.99
N LEU A 66 21.86 -24.66 9.70
CA LEU A 66 21.03 -25.85 9.51
C LEU A 66 21.50 -26.67 8.30
N GLY A 67 21.89 -26.02 7.20
CA GLY A 67 22.44 -26.70 6.03
C GLY A 67 23.74 -27.44 6.32
N LEU A 68 24.67 -26.82 7.03
CA LEU A 68 25.94 -27.42 7.42
C LEU A 68 25.75 -28.60 8.40
N LEU A 69 24.78 -28.50 9.32
CA LEU A 69 24.44 -29.59 10.24
C LEU A 69 23.70 -30.74 9.55
N ALA A 70 22.83 -30.44 8.59
CA ALA A 70 22.03 -31.42 7.86
C ALA A 70 22.86 -32.22 6.84
N ALA A 71 23.83 -31.57 6.17
CA ALA A 71 24.63 -32.15 5.11
C ALA A 71 25.31 -33.50 5.47
N PRO A 72 25.97 -33.67 6.64
CA PRO A 72 26.59 -34.95 6.99
C PRO A 72 25.59 -36.01 7.50
N ILE A 73 24.39 -35.62 7.93
CA ILE A 73 23.39 -36.55 8.48
C ILE A 73 22.57 -37.17 7.35
N SER A 74 22.00 -36.33 6.49
CA SER A 74 21.19 -36.76 5.36
C SER A 74 20.98 -35.61 4.37
N PRO A 75 21.30 -35.79 3.08
CA PRO A 75 21.07 -34.75 2.07
C PRO A 75 19.59 -34.41 1.90
N PHE A 76 18.67 -35.30 2.30
CA PHE A 76 17.22 -35.05 2.26
C PHE A 76 16.74 -34.00 3.29
N LEU A 77 17.60 -33.59 4.23
CA LEU A 77 17.29 -32.54 5.20
C LEU A 77 17.62 -31.13 4.69
N LEU A 78 18.40 -31.01 3.60
CA LEU A 78 18.75 -29.71 3.00
C LEU A 78 17.52 -28.90 2.54
N PRO A 79 16.49 -29.50 1.91
CA PRO A 79 15.25 -28.78 1.58
C PRO A 79 14.53 -28.24 2.81
N VAL A 80 14.59 -28.94 3.95
CA VAL A 80 13.96 -28.49 5.20
C VAL A 80 14.69 -27.26 5.75
N ALA A 81 16.03 -27.27 5.75
CA ALA A 81 16.83 -26.11 6.14
C ALA A 81 16.55 -24.88 5.25
N ALA A 82 16.43 -25.10 3.93
CA ALA A 82 16.04 -24.06 2.99
C ALA A 82 14.62 -23.54 3.26
N ALA A 83 13.66 -24.43 3.51
CA ALA A 83 12.26 -24.07 3.79
C ALA A 83 12.12 -23.21 5.06
N VAL A 84 12.87 -23.53 6.12
CA VAL A 84 12.90 -22.71 7.36
C VAL A 84 13.42 -21.30 7.08
N SER A 85 14.49 -21.19 6.29
CA SER A 85 15.09 -19.91 5.93
C SER A 85 14.13 -19.05 5.10
N VAL A 86 13.51 -19.65 4.08
CA VAL A 86 12.50 -18.99 3.25
C VAL A 86 11.28 -18.59 4.08
N GLY A 87 10.85 -19.43 5.01
CA GLY A 87 9.76 -19.13 5.93
C GLY A 87 10.03 -17.91 6.80
N LEU A 88 11.25 -17.77 7.34
CA LEU A 88 11.67 -16.60 8.11
C LEU A 88 11.70 -15.32 7.26
N ILE A 89 12.17 -15.40 6.01
CA ILE A 89 12.12 -14.27 5.05
C ILE A 89 10.68 -13.87 4.80
N PHE A 90 9.79 -14.84 4.56
CA PHE A 90 8.38 -14.57 4.31
C PHE A 90 7.71 -13.89 5.52
N GLN A 91 7.97 -14.38 6.73
CA GLN A 91 7.47 -13.75 7.96
C GLN A 91 8.05 -12.35 8.19
N SER A 92 9.33 -12.15 7.91
CA SER A 92 9.98 -10.83 7.94
C SER A 92 9.26 -9.85 7.01
N HIS A 93 8.89 -10.29 5.80
CA HIS A 93 8.13 -9.46 4.86
C HIS A 93 6.73 -9.11 5.39
N GLN A 94 6.01 -10.09 5.95
CA GLN A 94 4.68 -9.84 6.52
C GLN A 94 4.73 -8.83 7.68
N LEU A 95 5.68 -8.98 8.61
CA LEU A 95 5.86 -8.05 9.73
C LEU A 95 6.27 -6.66 9.24
N ARG A 96 7.14 -6.58 8.21
CA ARG A 96 7.49 -5.29 7.61
C ARG A 96 6.28 -4.61 6.96
N GLN A 97 5.36 -5.38 6.40
CA GLN A 97 4.11 -4.85 5.85
C GLN A 97 3.16 -4.39 6.98
N GLN A 98 3.09 -5.11 8.10
CA GLN A 98 2.29 -4.73 9.26
C GLN A 98 2.79 -3.44 9.94
N SER A 99 4.10 -3.31 10.17
CA SER A 99 4.68 -2.07 10.71
C SER A 99 4.39 -0.86 9.81
N ARG A 100 4.48 -1.04 8.48
CA ARG A 100 4.07 0.00 7.52
C ARG A 100 2.59 0.37 7.66
N ARG A 101 1.69 -0.61 7.82
CA ARG A 101 0.25 -0.41 8.06
C ARG A 101 -0.08 0.34 9.35
N LEU A 102 0.74 0.19 10.40
CA LEU A 102 0.57 0.95 11.65
C LEU A 102 1.01 2.41 11.49
N LEU A 103 2.13 2.65 10.83
CA LEU A 103 2.69 3.98 10.59
C LEU A 103 1.73 4.87 9.77
N ALA A 104 1.36 4.40 8.58
CA ALA A 104 0.02 3.89 8.41
C ALA A 104 -1.15 4.70 8.99
N MET A 105 -2.02 3.97 9.64
CA MET A 105 -3.09 4.49 10.47
C MET A 105 -2.74 5.75 11.31
N CYS A 106 -1.50 5.90 11.81
CA CYS A 106 -1.10 7.05 12.61
C CYS A 106 -0.91 8.35 11.81
N LEU A 107 -0.39 8.29 10.59
CA LEU A 107 -0.27 9.44 9.70
C LEU A 107 -1.67 9.89 9.24
N GLN A 108 -2.58 8.95 8.89
CA GLN A 108 -3.99 9.22 8.59
C GLN A 108 -4.73 9.93 9.74
N LEU A 109 -4.51 9.50 10.98
CA LEU A 109 -5.11 10.13 12.17
C LEU A 109 -4.47 11.48 12.54
N GLY A 110 -3.45 11.93 11.78
CA GLY A 110 -2.75 13.20 12.00
C GLY A 110 -1.70 13.16 13.12
N TYR A 111 -1.40 11.98 13.64
CA TYR A 111 -0.40 11.80 14.70
C TYR A 111 1.03 11.96 14.20
N ALA A 112 1.28 11.70 12.92
CA ALA A 112 2.53 12.04 12.24
C ALA A 112 2.25 12.90 10.99
N ARG A 113 3.28 13.54 10.43
CA ARG A 113 3.23 14.19 9.12
C ARG A 113 4.49 13.90 8.32
N SER A 114 4.35 13.70 7.01
CA SER A 114 5.45 13.53 6.07
C SER A 114 5.46 14.66 5.03
N PRO A 115 6.39 15.63 5.12
CA PRO A 115 6.47 16.73 4.17
C PRO A 115 6.69 16.28 2.73
N LEU A 116 7.36 15.14 2.54
CA LEU A 116 7.61 14.56 1.23
C LEU A 116 6.35 13.90 0.65
N LEU A 117 5.50 13.34 1.51
CA LEU A 117 4.18 12.82 1.11
C LEU A 117 3.24 13.97 0.72
N ASP A 118 3.20 15.03 1.54
CA ASP A 118 2.40 16.24 1.27
C ASP A 118 2.83 16.91 -0.04
N GLY A 119 4.14 17.04 -0.26
CA GLY A 119 4.71 17.60 -1.49
C GLY A 119 4.42 16.73 -2.72
N PHE A 120 4.45 15.40 -2.56
CA PHE A 120 4.09 14.46 -3.61
C PHE A 120 2.61 14.59 -4.00
N LEU A 121 1.70 14.58 -3.02
CA LEU A 121 0.27 14.80 -3.24
C LEU A 121 -0.02 16.13 -3.93
N ALA A 122 0.65 17.21 -3.51
CA ALA A 122 0.52 18.51 -4.14
C ALA A 122 1.02 18.54 -5.60
N ALA A 123 2.11 17.81 -5.89
CA ALA A 123 2.64 17.70 -7.26
C ALA A 123 1.70 16.92 -8.17
N VAL A 124 1.16 15.79 -7.68
CA VAL A 124 0.19 14.97 -8.41
C VAL A 124 -1.08 15.77 -8.74
N LYS A 125 -1.62 16.54 -7.78
CA LYS A 125 -2.81 17.38 -8.03
C LYS A 125 -2.60 18.45 -9.11
N ARG A 126 -1.36 18.86 -9.32
CA ARG A 126 -1.00 19.88 -10.32
C ARG A 126 -0.70 19.29 -11.70
N MET A 127 -0.63 17.96 -11.82
CA MET A 127 -0.46 17.33 -13.13
C MET A 127 -1.74 17.46 -13.94
N ARG A 128 -1.64 18.06 -15.12
CA ARG A 128 -2.74 18.05 -16.09
C ARG A 128 -2.89 16.65 -16.67
N LEU A 129 -4.10 16.13 -16.59
CA LEU A 129 -4.51 14.91 -17.25
C LEU A 129 -4.48 15.12 -18.77
N PRO A 130 -4.05 14.11 -19.57
CA PRO A 130 -4.32 14.11 -20.99
C PRO A 130 -5.84 14.11 -21.24
N GLU A 131 -6.26 14.69 -22.36
CA GLU A 131 -7.68 14.87 -22.70
C GLU A 131 -8.47 13.54 -22.78
N ASP A 132 -7.77 12.42 -22.98
CA ASP A 132 -8.34 11.08 -23.08
C ASP A 132 -8.44 10.33 -21.74
N ALA A 133 -7.82 10.85 -20.67
CA ALA A 133 -7.83 10.20 -19.35
C ALA A 133 -8.97 10.75 -18.50
N SER A 134 -9.89 9.88 -18.09
CA SER A 134 -10.96 10.29 -17.18
C SER A 134 -10.39 10.58 -15.79
N ALA A 135 -10.93 11.61 -15.12
CA ALA A 135 -10.52 11.94 -13.75
C ALA A 135 -10.71 10.75 -12.78
N GLY A 136 -11.67 9.86 -13.09
CA GLY A 136 -11.88 8.60 -12.37
C GLY A 136 -10.80 7.55 -12.58
N THR A 137 -10.32 7.32 -13.80
CA THR A 137 -9.18 6.40 -14.02
C THR A 137 -7.91 6.92 -13.36
N TRP A 138 -7.71 8.24 -13.33
CA TRP A 138 -6.56 8.86 -12.66
C TRP A 138 -6.55 8.68 -11.14
N SER A 139 -7.68 8.97 -10.49
CA SER A 139 -7.81 8.81 -9.05
C SER A 139 -7.72 7.33 -8.64
N ALA A 140 -8.28 6.42 -9.44
CA ALA A 140 -8.14 4.98 -9.23
C ALA A 140 -6.68 4.52 -9.36
N ALA A 141 -5.95 5.02 -10.37
CA ALA A 141 -4.55 4.67 -10.56
C ALA A 141 -3.62 5.20 -9.46
N LEU A 142 -3.93 6.39 -8.95
CA LEU A 142 -3.27 6.95 -7.78
C LEU A 142 -3.57 6.15 -6.52
N ALA A 143 -4.82 5.74 -6.31
CA ALA A 143 -5.22 4.85 -5.23
C ALA A 143 -4.52 3.49 -5.31
N VAL A 144 -4.54 2.84 -6.49
CA VAL A 144 -3.86 1.56 -6.74
C VAL A 144 -2.35 1.68 -6.61
N ALA A 145 -1.76 2.80 -7.04
CA ALA A 145 -0.35 3.05 -6.84
C ALA A 145 -0.03 3.14 -5.35
N ALA A 146 -0.84 3.85 -4.58
CA ALA A 146 -0.74 3.92 -3.13
C ALA A 146 -0.87 2.54 -2.46
N THR A 147 -1.85 1.73 -2.85
CA THR A 147 -2.00 0.34 -2.39
C THR A 147 -0.75 -0.49 -2.69
N ASN A 148 -0.24 -0.42 -3.93
CA ASN A 148 0.93 -1.15 -4.38
C ASN A 148 2.25 -0.68 -3.75
N LEU A 149 2.25 0.52 -3.16
CA LEU A 149 3.36 1.06 -2.38
C LEU A 149 3.31 0.57 -0.92
N GLY A 150 2.27 -0.19 -0.55
CA GLY A 150 1.99 -0.59 0.82
C GLY A 150 1.48 0.58 1.68
N ASP A 151 1.08 1.67 1.02
CA ASP A 151 0.65 2.93 1.61
C ASP A 151 -0.87 3.07 1.46
N TRP A 152 -1.57 2.29 2.30
CA TRP A 152 -3.02 2.31 2.43
C TRP A 152 -3.54 3.70 2.86
N GLU A 153 -2.67 4.58 3.35
CA GLU A 153 -3.06 5.94 3.74
C GLU A 153 -3.09 6.87 2.56
N LEU A 154 -2.07 6.87 1.73
CA LEU A 154 -2.07 7.62 0.49
C LEU A 154 -3.30 7.21 -0.31
N GLN A 155 -3.66 5.92 -0.33
CA GLN A 155 -4.89 5.42 -0.94
C GLN A 155 -6.14 6.04 -0.30
N THR A 156 -6.25 6.02 1.04
CA THR A 156 -7.43 6.51 1.76
C THR A 156 -7.55 8.03 1.69
N GLN A 157 -6.44 8.78 1.75
CA GLN A 157 -6.40 10.24 1.64
C GLN A 157 -6.68 10.69 0.21
N ILE A 158 -6.15 9.98 -0.80
CA ILE A 158 -6.54 10.19 -2.20
C ILE A 158 -8.04 9.90 -2.33
N MET A 159 -8.54 8.83 -1.73
CA MET A 159 -9.97 8.52 -1.77
C MET A 159 -10.82 9.60 -1.09
N ASP A 160 -10.52 10.02 0.13
CA ASP A 160 -11.29 11.05 0.85
C ASP A 160 -11.21 12.43 0.19
N GLU A 161 -10.11 12.73 -0.50
CA GLU A 161 -9.93 14.03 -1.16
C GLU A 161 -10.45 14.06 -2.60
N PHE A 162 -10.38 12.94 -3.32
CA PHE A 162 -10.90 12.81 -4.69
C PHE A 162 -12.36 12.33 -4.75
N TYR A 163 -12.88 11.61 -3.76
CA TYR A 163 -14.28 11.17 -3.75
C TYR A 163 -15.29 12.31 -3.76
N PRO A 164 -15.12 13.41 -3.00
CA PRO A 164 -15.99 14.57 -3.12
C PRO A 164 -15.97 15.18 -4.54
N GLY A 165 -14.81 15.16 -5.20
CA GLY A 165 -14.64 15.60 -6.59
C GLY A 165 -15.32 14.65 -7.60
N LEU A 166 -15.08 13.34 -7.50
CA LEU A 166 -15.76 12.32 -8.31
C LEU A 166 -17.28 12.28 -8.08
N ALA A 167 -17.72 12.62 -6.85
CA ALA A 167 -19.13 12.75 -6.50
C ALA A 167 -19.77 14.01 -7.12
N ALA A 168 -18.98 15.02 -7.49
CA ALA A 168 -19.44 16.21 -8.20
C ALA A 168 -19.38 16.05 -9.74
N GLU A 169 -18.55 15.13 -10.24
CA GLU A 169 -18.32 14.89 -11.68
C GLU A 169 -19.36 14.00 -12.37
N GLU A 170 -19.19 13.72 -13.67
CA GLU A 170 -20.11 12.89 -14.45
C GLU A 170 -20.14 11.42 -13.96
N PRO A 171 -21.29 10.73 -14.06
CA PRO A 171 -21.44 9.34 -13.63
C PRO A 171 -20.49 8.36 -14.34
N LYS A 172 -20.00 8.73 -15.53
CA LYS A 172 -18.97 7.98 -16.27
C LYS A 172 -17.64 7.89 -15.50
N ASN A 173 -17.22 8.95 -14.80
CA ASN A 173 -15.98 8.96 -14.04
C ASN A 173 -16.03 8.00 -12.84
N VAL A 174 -17.20 7.82 -12.24
CA VAL A 174 -17.40 6.87 -11.14
C VAL A 174 -17.30 5.42 -11.63
N LEU A 175 -17.86 5.13 -12.81
CA LEU A 175 -17.75 3.81 -13.45
C LEU A 175 -16.31 3.51 -13.86
N ASP A 176 -15.66 4.44 -14.55
CA ASP A 176 -14.26 4.32 -14.98
C ASP A 176 -13.31 4.10 -13.78
N PHE A 177 -13.59 4.72 -12.64
CA PHE A 177 -12.86 4.52 -11.38
C PHE A 177 -13.04 3.10 -10.82
N LEU A 178 -14.28 2.63 -10.72
CA LEU A 178 -14.60 1.31 -10.19
C LEU A 178 -14.13 0.18 -11.11
N ASP A 179 -14.23 0.36 -12.43
CA ASP A 179 -13.73 -0.59 -13.43
C ASP A 179 -12.21 -0.70 -13.39
N PHE A 180 -11.51 0.42 -13.19
CA PHE A 180 -10.05 0.40 -13.03
C PHE A 180 -9.63 -0.33 -11.74
N LEU A 181 -10.34 -0.10 -10.62
CA LEU A 181 -10.10 -0.82 -9.36
C LEU A 181 -10.40 -2.31 -9.49
N MET A 182 -11.50 -2.69 -10.14
CA MET A 182 -11.86 -4.09 -10.41
C MET A 182 -10.75 -4.88 -11.12
N ILE A 183 -10.03 -4.23 -12.04
CA ILE A 183 -8.97 -4.86 -12.82
C ILE A 183 -7.66 -4.97 -12.02
N ASN A 184 -7.38 -4.02 -11.13
CA ASN A 184 -6.05 -3.86 -10.53
C ASN A 184 -5.98 -4.11 -9.02
N ASP A 185 -7.10 -3.96 -8.29
CA ASP A 185 -7.24 -4.14 -6.84
C ASP A 185 -8.69 -4.56 -6.49
N PRO A 186 -9.12 -5.77 -6.88
CA PRO A 186 -10.50 -6.22 -6.74
C PRO A 186 -10.97 -6.29 -5.27
N ASP A 187 -10.04 -6.54 -4.35
CA ASP A 187 -10.31 -6.59 -2.91
C ASP A 187 -10.55 -5.19 -2.31
N GLY A 188 -10.08 -4.12 -2.95
CA GLY A 188 -10.30 -2.73 -2.54
C GLY A 188 -11.60 -2.11 -3.09
N VAL A 189 -12.25 -2.76 -4.06
CA VAL A 189 -13.45 -2.23 -4.75
C VAL A 189 -14.62 -2.06 -3.79
N TRP A 190 -14.83 -3.00 -2.85
CA TRP A 190 -15.98 -2.92 -1.94
C TRP A 190 -15.89 -1.69 -1.01
N VAL A 191 -14.68 -1.36 -0.51
CA VAL A 191 -14.43 -0.16 0.32
C VAL A 191 -14.77 1.10 -0.46
N ALA A 192 -14.36 1.12 -1.73
CA ALA A 192 -14.63 2.20 -2.64
C ALA A 192 -16.13 2.40 -2.93
N VAL A 193 -16.86 1.30 -3.15
CA VAL A 193 -18.31 1.31 -3.34
C VAL A 193 -19.01 1.85 -2.10
N GLU A 194 -18.59 1.45 -0.90
CA GLU A 194 -19.18 1.93 0.35
C GLU A 194 -18.90 3.42 0.59
N GLY A 195 -17.67 3.88 0.32
CA GLY A 195 -17.30 5.30 0.36
C GLY A 195 -18.15 6.15 -0.58
N LEU A 196 -18.30 5.74 -1.84
CA LEU A 196 -19.14 6.44 -2.83
C LEU A 196 -20.63 6.47 -2.42
N ARG A 197 -21.14 5.40 -1.80
CA ARG A 197 -22.51 5.36 -1.24
C ARG A 197 -22.68 6.31 -0.06
N LYS A 198 -21.68 6.47 0.82
CA LYS A 198 -21.69 7.46 1.92
C LYS A 198 -21.79 8.90 1.40
N TYR A 199 -21.23 9.19 0.23
CA TYR A 199 -21.37 10.48 -0.47
C TYR A 199 -22.63 10.58 -1.36
N GLY A 200 -23.57 9.64 -1.25
CA GLY A 200 -24.91 9.74 -1.86
C GLY A 200 -25.01 9.27 -3.33
N ARG A 201 -24.02 8.54 -3.87
CA ARG A 201 -24.07 8.03 -5.24
C ARG A 201 -24.78 6.68 -5.35
N LYS A 202 -25.57 6.53 -6.41
CA LYS A 202 -26.11 5.24 -6.84
C LYS A 202 -25.01 4.48 -7.60
N VAL A 203 -24.43 3.48 -6.94
CA VAL A 203 -23.48 2.55 -7.55
C VAL A 203 -24.25 1.31 -8.00
N SER A 204 -23.96 0.80 -9.21
CA SER A 204 -24.59 -0.39 -9.77
C SER A 204 -24.37 -1.62 -8.87
N ASP A 205 -25.38 -2.49 -8.77
CA ASP A 205 -25.32 -3.75 -8.01
C ASP A 205 -24.37 -4.80 -8.63
N THR A 206 -23.77 -4.48 -9.78
CA THR A 206 -22.77 -5.31 -10.47
C THR A 206 -21.40 -5.33 -9.79
N TYR A 207 -21.11 -4.40 -8.88
CA TYR A 207 -19.84 -4.35 -8.13
C TYR A 207 -19.94 -5.12 -6.81
N PRO A 208 -18.85 -5.81 -6.39
CA PRO A 208 -18.88 -6.62 -5.18
C PRO A 208 -19.25 -5.79 -3.95
N THR A 209 -20.26 -6.25 -3.23
CA THR A 209 -20.63 -5.75 -1.89
C THR A 209 -20.12 -6.72 -0.84
N GLU A 210 -19.59 -6.18 0.26
CA GLU A 210 -19.15 -6.82 1.51
C GLU A 210 -18.69 -8.29 1.38
N PRO A 211 -17.39 -8.62 1.52
CA PRO A 211 -16.94 -10.00 1.44
C PRO A 211 -17.66 -10.83 2.51
N THR A 212 -18.33 -11.90 2.08
CA THR A 212 -18.94 -12.87 3.01
C THR A 212 -17.87 -13.33 3.99
N PRO A 213 -18.09 -13.24 5.31
CA PRO A 213 -17.08 -13.63 6.28
C PRO A 213 -16.70 -15.08 6.03
N VAL A 214 -15.40 -15.31 5.81
CA VAL A 214 -14.84 -16.65 5.67
C VAL A 214 -15.09 -17.34 7.02
N ALA A 215 -16.00 -18.31 7.02
CA ALA A 215 -16.38 -19.11 8.17
C ALA A 215 -15.24 -20.02 8.65
#